data_AF-A0AAU9XRL1-F1
#
_entry.id   AF-A0AAU9XRL1-F1
#
_cell.length_a   1.000
_cell.length_b   1.000
_cell.length_c   1.000
_cell.angle_alpha   90.00
_cell.angle_beta   90.00
_cell.angle_gamma   90.00
#
_symmetry.space_group_name_H-M   'P 1'
#
loop_
_entity.id
_entity.type
_entity.pdbx_description
1 polymer ?
#
loop_
_entity_poly.entity_id
_entity_poly.type
_entity_poly.pdbx_seq_one_letter_code
_entity_poly.pdbx_strand_id
1 'polypeptide(L)'
;MIYNSASKTKGSAGPPGMDSELYRRILCSKNFKTQGKILRIEIAVFTRNLFKKSYHPSLLEAFTSCKLIPLDKNPGIRPIGVGEEIKEAAGLLQVCAGHNEGVEPAIHAMSRVFQEEGTDGILLINASNAFNQMNRSAALHNIQITCQEMALYIINTSKSPSKLFICGGGEVLSQECSTQGYPLAMPWNSVNTSIMIENLRAHCPIVKQDWYKQLSKEGEKFGYLVNGSRSWSESWLSLKSEALADGAKRVFGDKVNITTEGAVIASQEYKDQYCEEKILILKEEIERLSEIAKSQPHTAYIAFTKAYKSKFTYFMRTIDSFEDYVDPIQEAIDDLLLPTLFGQSEPLPNEDTEPYNTVISWLRTQNSFELLRSVHACVRGSRTPFHSKIEYSLDCKINVVK
;
A
#
# COMPACT_ATOMS: atom_id res chain seq x y z
N MET A 1 -14.00 20.99 -4.29
CA MET A 1 -13.86 19.54 -4.02
C MET A 1 -13.81 18.72 -5.31
N ILE A 2 -14.91 18.56 -6.06
CA ILE A 2 -14.95 17.70 -7.28
C ILE A 2 -13.86 18.03 -8.31
N TYR A 3 -13.58 19.32 -8.57
CA TYR A 3 -12.48 19.71 -9.45
C TYR A 3 -11.11 19.19 -9.00
N ASN A 4 -10.81 19.33 -7.70
CA ASN A 4 -9.54 18.90 -7.13
C ASN A 4 -9.43 17.38 -7.18
N SER A 5 -10.51 16.65 -6.82
CA SER A 5 -10.58 15.20 -6.93
C SER A 5 -10.33 14.74 -8.37
N ALA A 6 -11.10 15.27 -9.33
CA ALA A 6 -10.99 14.93 -10.75
C ALA A 6 -9.58 15.22 -11.30
N SER A 7 -8.97 16.37 -10.96
CA SER A 7 -7.63 16.73 -11.42
C SER A 7 -6.53 15.76 -10.98
N LYS A 8 -6.76 15.05 -9.86
CA LYS A 8 -5.82 14.10 -9.25
C LYS A 8 -6.12 12.65 -9.61
N THR A 9 -7.33 12.35 -10.09
CA THR A 9 -7.74 11.00 -10.47
C THR A 9 -6.82 10.43 -11.54
N LYS A 10 -6.43 9.17 -11.38
CA LYS A 10 -5.68 8.37 -12.35
C LYS A 10 -6.34 7.00 -12.43
N GLY A 11 -6.40 6.41 -13.62
CA GLY A 11 -7.03 5.11 -13.82
C GLY A 11 -7.52 4.90 -15.24
N SER A 12 -7.68 3.63 -15.59
CA SER A 12 -8.26 3.19 -16.86
C SER A 12 -9.78 3.35 -16.86
N ALA A 13 -10.38 3.19 -18.03
CA ALA A 13 -11.82 3.22 -18.17
C ALA A 13 -12.55 2.07 -17.44
N GLY A 14 -13.66 2.40 -16.80
CA GLY A 14 -14.68 1.45 -16.34
C GLY A 14 -15.64 1.02 -17.47
N PRO A 15 -16.79 0.42 -17.15
CA PRO A 15 -17.78 -0.03 -18.15
C PRO A 15 -18.22 1.06 -19.16
N PRO A 16 -18.37 2.35 -18.77
CA PRO A 16 -18.74 3.41 -19.72
C PRO A 16 -17.65 3.78 -20.74
N GLY A 17 -16.45 3.21 -20.66
CA GLY A 17 -15.34 3.53 -21.56
C GLY A 17 -14.63 4.85 -21.27
N MET A 18 -15.02 5.58 -20.23
CA MET A 18 -14.39 6.85 -19.83
C MET A 18 -13.24 6.61 -18.87
N ASP A 19 -12.02 7.00 -19.25
CA ASP A 19 -10.84 6.93 -18.41
C ASP A 19 -10.58 8.24 -17.64
N SER A 20 -9.59 8.23 -16.75
CA SER A 20 -9.25 9.39 -15.93
C SER A 20 -8.85 10.64 -16.73
N GLU A 21 -8.26 10.48 -17.93
CA GLU A 21 -7.89 11.62 -18.78
C GLU A 21 -9.13 12.28 -19.38
N LEU A 22 -10.09 11.47 -19.85
CA LEU A 22 -11.36 12.00 -20.34
C LEU A 22 -12.15 12.71 -19.22
N TYR A 23 -12.20 12.15 -18.01
CA TYR A 23 -12.81 12.82 -16.86
C TYR A 23 -12.11 14.14 -16.51
N ARG A 24 -10.77 14.19 -16.47
CA ARG A 24 -10.02 15.44 -16.28
C ARG A 24 -10.35 16.46 -17.36
N ARG A 25 -10.41 16.01 -18.61
CA ARG A 25 -10.73 16.88 -19.75
C ARG A 25 -12.15 17.48 -19.60
N ILE A 26 -13.15 16.68 -19.26
CA ILE A 26 -14.54 17.15 -19.12
C ILE A 26 -14.71 18.05 -17.88
N LEU A 27 -14.15 17.65 -16.73
CA LEU A 27 -14.42 18.29 -15.43
C LEU A 27 -13.47 19.45 -15.12
N CYS A 28 -12.25 19.43 -15.67
CA CYS A 28 -11.19 20.37 -15.31
C CYS A 28 -10.76 21.30 -16.45
N SER A 29 -11.02 20.96 -17.72
CA SER A 29 -10.60 21.79 -18.85
C SER A 29 -11.47 23.04 -19.01
N LYS A 30 -10.83 24.13 -19.43
CA LYS A 30 -11.52 25.36 -19.85
C LYS A 30 -12.37 25.16 -21.11
N ASN A 31 -12.13 24.11 -21.89
CA ASN A 31 -12.86 23.83 -23.14
C ASN A 31 -14.35 23.53 -22.91
N PHE A 32 -14.71 22.97 -21.74
CA PHE A 32 -16.08 22.61 -21.40
C PHE A 32 -16.83 23.69 -20.59
N LYS A 33 -16.17 24.82 -20.30
CA LYS A 33 -16.72 26.04 -19.67
C LYS A 33 -17.84 25.75 -18.64
N THR A 34 -19.06 26.17 -18.96
CA THR A 34 -20.25 26.05 -18.11
C THR A 34 -20.69 24.59 -17.93
N GLN A 35 -20.57 23.75 -18.97
CA GLN A 35 -20.99 22.35 -18.91
C GLN A 35 -20.17 21.54 -17.91
N GLY A 36 -18.84 21.72 -17.92
CA GLY A 36 -17.96 21.10 -16.93
C GLY A 36 -18.23 21.60 -15.50
N LYS A 37 -18.72 22.84 -15.32
CA LYS A 37 -19.15 23.34 -14.01
C LYS A 37 -20.48 22.72 -13.57
N ILE A 38 -21.48 22.64 -14.46
CA ILE A 38 -22.78 22.04 -14.18
C ILE A 38 -22.59 20.57 -13.79
N LEU A 39 -21.82 19.80 -14.56
CA LEU A 39 -21.58 18.39 -14.26
C LEU A 39 -20.91 18.20 -12.89
N ARG A 40 -19.95 19.05 -12.51
CA ARG A 40 -19.35 19.00 -11.16
C ARG A 40 -20.36 19.28 -10.04
N ILE A 41 -21.34 20.15 -10.28
CA ILE A 41 -22.43 20.44 -9.33
C ILE A 41 -23.35 19.23 -9.21
N GLU A 42 -23.76 18.65 -10.34
CA GLU A 42 -24.61 17.45 -10.35
C GLU A 42 -23.94 16.25 -9.68
N ILE A 43 -22.65 16.02 -9.93
CA ILE A 43 -21.87 14.99 -9.22
C ILE A 43 -21.89 15.26 -7.72
N ALA A 44 -21.65 16.50 -7.29
CA ALA A 44 -21.68 16.83 -5.86
C ALA A 44 -23.07 16.64 -5.23
N VAL A 45 -24.15 16.96 -5.95
CA VAL A 45 -25.53 16.73 -5.51
C VAL A 45 -25.83 15.24 -5.42
N PHE A 46 -25.45 14.48 -6.44
CA PHE A 46 -25.59 13.03 -6.48
C PHE A 46 -24.84 12.37 -5.31
N THR A 47 -23.57 12.73 -5.08
CA THR A 47 -22.79 12.25 -3.92
C THR A 47 -23.51 12.56 -2.62
N ARG A 48 -23.92 13.83 -2.38
CA ARG A 48 -24.65 14.20 -1.14
C ARG A 48 -25.93 13.40 -0.96
N ASN A 49 -26.65 13.12 -2.05
CA ASN A 49 -27.87 12.33 -2.00
C ASN A 49 -27.58 10.89 -1.58
N LEU A 50 -26.50 10.27 -2.08
CA LEU A 50 -26.07 8.93 -1.66
C LEU A 50 -25.77 8.85 -0.15
N PHE A 51 -25.35 9.95 0.47
CA PHE A 51 -25.13 10.04 1.92
C PHE A 51 -26.39 10.37 2.73
N LYS A 52 -27.48 10.80 2.11
CA LYS A 52 -28.67 11.33 2.83
C LYS A 52 -29.96 10.57 2.55
N LYS A 53 -30.04 9.84 1.45
CA LYS A 53 -31.26 9.18 0.99
C LYS A 53 -30.97 7.71 0.72
N SER A 54 -31.93 6.85 1.03
CA SER A 54 -31.89 5.43 0.65
C SER A 54 -32.40 5.28 -0.77
N TYR A 55 -31.67 4.53 -1.60
CA TYR A 55 -32.03 4.26 -2.99
C TYR A 55 -32.32 2.78 -3.21
N HIS A 56 -33.28 2.45 -4.07
CA HIS A 56 -33.43 1.07 -4.53
C HIS A 56 -32.20 0.67 -5.38
N PRO A 57 -31.62 -0.54 -5.20
CA PRO A 57 -30.39 -0.95 -5.90
C PRO A 57 -30.42 -0.78 -7.42
N SER A 58 -31.57 -1.06 -8.05
CA SER A 58 -31.73 -0.92 -9.51
C SER A 58 -31.46 0.50 -10.03
N LEU A 59 -31.65 1.52 -9.21
CA LEU A 59 -31.37 2.91 -9.59
C LEU A 59 -29.86 3.23 -9.63
N LEU A 60 -29.04 2.40 -8.98
CA LEU A 60 -27.60 2.57 -8.85
C LEU A 60 -26.80 1.49 -9.59
N GLU A 61 -27.48 0.63 -10.35
CA GLU A 61 -26.84 -0.49 -11.04
C GLU A 61 -25.72 -0.02 -11.99
N ALA A 62 -25.99 0.99 -12.82
CA ALA A 62 -24.99 1.55 -13.72
C ALA A 62 -23.81 2.21 -12.97
N PHE A 63 -24.07 2.80 -11.80
CA PHE A 63 -23.05 3.45 -10.97
C PHE A 63 -22.16 2.45 -10.23
N THR A 64 -22.72 1.32 -9.79
CA THR A 64 -22.02 0.30 -8.99
C THR A 64 -21.36 -0.79 -9.83
N SER A 65 -21.67 -0.84 -11.13
CA SER A 65 -21.09 -1.80 -12.06
C SER A 65 -19.60 -1.53 -12.29
N CYS A 66 -18.79 -2.59 -12.39
CA CYS A 66 -17.35 -2.48 -12.61
C CYS A 66 -16.88 -3.27 -13.83
N LYS A 67 -15.81 -2.79 -14.46
CA LYS A 67 -15.03 -3.58 -15.41
C LYS A 67 -14.07 -4.45 -14.61
N LEU A 68 -14.12 -5.76 -14.83
CA LEU A 68 -13.27 -6.71 -14.16
C LEU A 68 -12.02 -7.02 -14.99
N ILE A 69 -10.86 -6.88 -14.35
CA ILE A 69 -9.56 -7.16 -14.92
C ILE A 69 -8.89 -8.27 -14.10
N PRO A 70 -8.62 -9.45 -14.68
CA PRO A 70 -7.83 -10.48 -14.02
C PRO A 70 -6.35 -10.09 -14.12
N LEU A 71 -5.73 -9.75 -12.99
CA LEU A 71 -4.28 -9.57 -12.91
C LEU A 71 -3.62 -10.88 -12.50
N ASP A 72 -2.53 -11.24 -13.15
CA ASP A 72 -1.72 -12.38 -12.72
C ASP A 72 -1.00 -12.05 -11.41
N LYS A 73 -1.13 -12.94 -10.42
CA LYS A 73 -0.48 -12.84 -9.10
C LYS A 73 0.74 -13.75 -9.02
N ASN A 74 0.91 -14.68 -9.95
CA ASN A 74 1.99 -15.68 -10.02
C ASN A 74 2.42 -16.27 -8.65
N PRO A 75 1.77 -17.33 -8.14
CA PRO A 75 0.63 -18.03 -8.72
C PRO A 75 -0.73 -17.41 -8.36
N GLY A 76 -1.72 -17.61 -9.24
CA GLY A 76 -3.12 -17.23 -9.02
C GLY A 76 -3.53 -15.93 -9.72
N ILE A 77 -4.81 -15.55 -9.53
CA ILE A 77 -5.40 -14.39 -10.20
C ILE A 77 -5.91 -13.41 -9.14
N ARG A 78 -5.64 -12.12 -9.35
CA ARG A 78 -6.19 -11.02 -8.57
C ARG A 78 -7.27 -10.29 -9.41
N PRO A 79 -8.56 -10.49 -9.12
CA PRO A 79 -9.63 -9.77 -9.78
C PRO A 79 -9.67 -8.30 -9.31
N ILE A 80 -9.51 -7.34 -10.22
CA ILE A 80 -9.62 -5.90 -9.95
C ILE A 80 -10.86 -5.32 -10.65
N GLY A 81 -11.70 -4.63 -9.90
CA GLY A 81 -12.80 -3.79 -10.39
C GLY A 81 -12.41 -2.33 -10.36
N VAL A 82 -12.58 -1.62 -11.47
CA VAL A 82 -12.23 -0.19 -11.57
C VAL A 82 -13.45 0.69 -11.20
N GLY A 83 -13.37 1.49 -10.13
CA GLY A 83 -14.44 2.39 -9.60
C GLY A 83 -13.94 3.75 -9.03
N GLU A 84 -14.84 4.57 -8.43
CA GLU A 84 -14.59 6.01 -8.04
C GLU A 84 -14.17 6.29 -6.56
N GLU A 85 -13.28 7.27 -6.31
CA GLU A 85 -12.43 7.40 -5.09
C GLU A 85 -12.87 8.34 -3.94
N ILE A 86 -12.84 7.85 -2.67
CA ILE A 86 -12.95 8.59 -1.39
C ILE A 86 -12.10 7.89 -0.30
N LYS A 87 -11.51 8.63 0.66
CA LYS A 87 -10.67 8.12 1.78
C LYS A 87 -11.06 8.81 3.10
N GLU A 88 -10.80 8.12 4.22
CA GLU A 88 -10.83 8.53 5.66
C GLU A 88 -12.00 7.99 6.51
N ALA A 89 -11.68 7.09 7.47
CA ALA A 89 -12.52 6.74 8.65
C ALA A 89 -11.86 5.79 9.67
N ALA A 90 -10.72 5.17 9.39
CA ALA A 90 -10.19 4.10 10.24
C ALA A 90 -9.03 4.54 11.15
N GLY A 91 -8.94 3.95 12.34
CA GLY A 91 -7.98 4.30 13.39
C GLY A 91 -6.52 3.86 13.12
N LEU A 92 -5.58 4.36 13.94
CA LEU A 92 -4.12 4.27 13.74
C LEU A 92 -3.56 2.84 13.68
N LEU A 93 -4.21 1.87 14.30
CA LEU A 93 -3.77 0.47 14.33
C LEU A 93 -4.05 -0.28 13.03
N GLN A 94 -4.86 0.30 12.15
CA GLN A 94 -5.24 -0.33 10.90
C GLN A 94 -4.49 0.33 9.74
N VAL A 95 -3.36 -0.26 9.36
CA VAL A 95 -2.52 0.19 8.23
C VAL A 95 -3.28 0.22 6.90
N CYS A 96 -4.37 -0.54 6.78
CA CYS A 96 -5.25 -0.55 5.60
C CYS A 96 -6.02 0.76 5.39
N ALA A 97 -6.11 1.63 6.41
CA ALA A 97 -6.81 2.90 6.35
C ALA A 97 -6.14 3.94 5.42
N GLY A 98 -4.87 3.70 5.05
CA GLY A 98 -4.10 4.63 4.21
C GLY A 98 -3.60 5.87 4.97
N HIS A 99 -3.24 5.70 6.24
CA HIS A 99 -2.65 6.75 7.07
C HIS A 99 -1.39 7.35 6.43
N ASN A 100 -1.12 8.63 6.71
CA ASN A 100 0.15 9.26 6.38
C ASN A 100 1.28 8.44 7.07
N GLU A 101 2.40 8.21 6.38
CA GLU A 101 3.50 7.29 6.77
C GLU A 101 3.25 5.79 6.48
N GLY A 102 2.04 5.40 6.09
CA GLY A 102 1.76 4.07 5.54
C GLY A 102 2.06 2.93 6.51
N VAL A 103 2.88 1.96 6.08
CA VAL A 103 3.20 0.74 6.85
C VAL A 103 4.45 0.87 7.73
N GLU A 104 5.22 1.95 7.57
CA GLU A 104 6.50 2.15 8.27
C GLU A 104 6.34 2.16 9.79
N PRO A 105 5.40 2.92 10.40
CA PRO A 105 5.21 2.89 11.86
C PRO A 105 4.87 1.50 12.39
N ALA A 106 4.15 0.69 11.61
CA ALA A 106 3.79 -0.68 11.99
C ALA A 106 5.01 -1.61 11.99
N ILE A 107 5.90 -1.48 11.00
CA ILE A 107 7.15 -2.25 10.94
C ILE A 107 8.05 -1.90 12.14
N HIS A 108 8.21 -0.61 12.43
CA HIS A 108 9.00 -0.15 13.59
C HIS A 108 8.39 -0.57 14.92
N ALA A 109 7.06 -0.54 15.05
CA ALA A 109 6.37 -1.04 16.22
C ALA A 109 6.56 -2.54 16.41
N MET A 110 6.44 -3.33 15.33
CA MET A 110 6.73 -4.77 15.36
C MET A 110 8.18 -5.04 15.76
N SER A 111 9.13 -4.26 15.23
CA SER A 111 10.55 -4.39 15.60
C SER A 111 10.77 -4.18 17.09
N ARG A 112 10.22 -3.11 17.65
CA ARG A 112 10.32 -2.83 19.10
C ARG A 112 9.67 -3.93 19.94
N VAL A 113 8.45 -4.36 19.60
CA VAL A 113 7.74 -5.42 20.32
C VAL A 113 8.51 -6.73 20.27
N PHE A 114 9.15 -7.05 19.13
CA PHE A 114 10.02 -8.22 19.06
C PHE A 114 11.16 -8.11 20.06
N GLN A 115 11.81 -6.96 20.22
CA GLN A 115 12.95 -6.82 21.12
C GLN A 115 12.61 -6.84 22.62
N GLU A 116 11.33 -6.72 23.00
CA GLU A 116 10.91 -6.78 24.41
C GLU A 116 11.24 -8.13 25.05
N GLU A 117 11.74 -8.14 26.30
CA GLU A 117 12.12 -9.37 27.02
C GLU A 117 10.96 -10.37 27.17
N GLY A 118 9.72 -9.87 27.26
CA GLY A 118 8.52 -10.70 27.36
C GLY A 118 7.99 -11.28 26.05
N THR A 119 8.64 -10.98 24.91
CA THR A 119 8.22 -11.44 23.59
C THR A 119 9.11 -12.60 23.12
N ASP A 120 8.51 -13.77 22.95
CA ASP A 120 9.18 -14.98 22.42
C ASP A 120 9.25 -14.99 20.89
N GLY A 121 8.35 -14.26 20.23
CA GLY A 121 8.25 -14.21 18.77
C GLY A 121 7.07 -13.37 18.27
N ILE A 122 6.97 -13.23 16.95
CA ILE A 122 5.88 -12.53 16.26
C ILE A 122 5.09 -13.51 15.39
N LEU A 123 3.77 -13.46 15.53
CA LEU A 123 2.83 -14.21 14.71
C LEU A 123 2.22 -13.31 13.62
N LEU A 124 2.58 -13.58 12.37
CA LEU A 124 2.02 -12.95 11.17
C LEU A 124 0.91 -13.82 10.60
N ILE A 125 -0.31 -13.31 10.59
CA ILE A 125 -1.46 -14.02 10.04
C ILE A 125 -1.84 -13.44 8.69
N ASN A 126 -2.01 -14.33 7.71
CA ASN A 126 -2.56 -13.98 6.42
C ASN A 126 -4.01 -14.48 6.28
N ALA A 127 -4.87 -13.64 5.71
CA ALA A 127 -6.26 -14.00 5.43
C ALA A 127 -6.44 -14.41 3.96
N SER A 128 -7.21 -15.47 3.74
CA SER A 128 -7.57 -15.96 2.43
C SER A 128 -8.49 -14.96 1.73
N ASN A 129 -7.99 -14.39 0.63
CA ASN A 129 -8.81 -13.60 -0.30
C ASN A 129 -9.68 -12.53 0.41
N ALA A 130 -9.11 -11.83 1.40
CA ALA A 130 -9.84 -11.02 2.38
C ALA A 130 -10.89 -10.07 1.78
N PHE A 131 -10.54 -9.37 0.69
CA PHE A 131 -11.46 -8.45 0.01
C PHE A 131 -12.64 -9.13 -0.69
N ASN A 132 -12.57 -10.43 -1.01
CA ASN A 132 -13.68 -11.12 -1.67
C ASN A 132 -14.42 -12.06 -0.71
N GLN A 133 -13.85 -12.34 0.47
CA GLN A 133 -14.43 -13.25 1.47
C GLN A 133 -15.12 -12.52 2.62
N MET A 134 -14.87 -11.23 2.84
CA MET A 134 -15.50 -10.46 3.91
C MET A 134 -17.03 -10.57 3.82
N ASN A 135 -17.65 -10.98 4.92
CA ASN A 135 -19.10 -11.19 5.01
C ASN A 135 -19.83 -9.85 4.82
N ARG A 136 -20.54 -9.70 3.70
CA ARG A 136 -21.21 -8.45 3.35
C ARG A 136 -22.28 -8.06 4.37
N SER A 137 -23.10 -9.00 4.81
CA SER A 137 -24.21 -8.73 5.74
C SER A 137 -23.68 -8.23 7.08
N ALA A 138 -22.63 -8.87 7.61
CA ALA A 138 -21.95 -8.41 8.82
C ALA A 138 -21.32 -7.02 8.59
N ALA A 139 -20.60 -6.82 7.49
CA ALA A 139 -19.93 -5.55 7.20
C ALA A 139 -20.90 -4.37 7.01
N LEU A 140 -22.08 -4.61 6.42
CA LEU A 140 -23.16 -3.62 6.27
C LEU A 140 -23.86 -3.32 7.60
N HIS A 141 -23.99 -4.29 8.48
CA HIS A 141 -24.48 -4.05 9.84
C HIS A 141 -23.47 -3.23 10.65
N ASN A 142 -22.22 -3.68 10.64
CA ASN A 142 -21.12 -3.09 11.41
C ASN A 142 -20.86 -1.63 11.07
N ILE A 143 -20.86 -1.25 9.79
CA ILE A 143 -20.60 0.13 9.37
C ILE A 143 -21.63 1.13 9.93
N GLN A 144 -22.87 0.68 10.21
CA GLN A 144 -23.89 1.52 10.83
C GLN A 144 -23.56 1.87 12.29
N ILE A 145 -22.69 1.09 12.92
CA ILE A 145 -22.26 1.30 14.31
C ILE A 145 -20.94 2.06 14.33
N THR A 146 -19.98 1.66 13.49
CA THR A 146 -18.60 2.16 13.54
C THR A 146 -18.35 3.44 12.74
N CYS A 147 -19.12 3.71 11.69
CA CYS A 147 -19.02 4.96 10.93
C CYS A 147 -20.37 5.34 10.31
N GLN A 148 -21.21 5.97 11.13
CA GLN A 148 -22.56 6.39 10.74
C GLN A 148 -22.55 7.34 9.54
N GLU A 149 -21.53 8.19 9.43
CA GLU A 149 -21.37 9.17 8.35
C GLU A 149 -21.24 8.51 6.98
N MET A 150 -20.63 7.32 6.90
CA MET A 150 -20.45 6.59 5.65
C MET A 150 -21.46 5.45 5.46
N ALA A 151 -22.16 5.06 6.52
CA ALA A 151 -23.03 3.89 6.54
C ALA A 151 -24.06 3.90 5.39
N LEU A 152 -24.78 5.01 5.21
CA LEU A 152 -25.82 5.09 4.18
C LEU A 152 -25.25 5.02 2.75
N TYR A 153 -24.08 5.62 2.51
CA TYR A 153 -23.40 5.54 1.23
C TYR A 153 -22.98 4.11 0.91
N ILE A 154 -22.35 3.43 1.87
CA ILE A 154 -21.92 2.03 1.72
C ILE A 154 -23.13 1.11 1.51
N ILE A 155 -24.20 1.29 2.29
CA ILE A 155 -25.45 0.54 2.11
C ILE A 155 -26.03 0.76 0.72
N ASN A 156 -26.10 2.00 0.24
CA ASN A 156 -26.62 2.29 -1.09
C ASN A 156 -25.80 1.62 -2.21
N THR A 157 -24.47 1.59 -2.06
CA THR A 157 -23.55 1.12 -3.10
C THR A 157 -23.22 -0.36 -3.01
N SER A 158 -23.49 -1.02 -1.88
CA SER A 158 -23.00 -2.38 -1.62
C SER A 158 -24.05 -3.34 -1.05
N LYS A 159 -25.31 -2.93 -0.83
CA LYS A 159 -26.38 -3.83 -0.33
C LYS A 159 -26.84 -4.89 -1.32
N SER A 160 -26.46 -4.80 -2.58
CA SER A 160 -26.77 -5.80 -3.61
C SER A 160 -25.52 -6.14 -4.41
N PRO A 161 -25.40 -7.39 -4.90
CA PRO A 161 -24.27 -7.80 -5.73
C PRO A 161 -24.10 -6.89 -6.94
N SER A 162 -22.92 -6.29 -7.08
CA SER A 162 -22.57 -5.48 -8.25
C SER A 162 -22.28 -6.37 -9.46
N LYS A 163 -22.65 -5.91 -10.66
CA LYS A 163 -22.30 -6.57 -11.92
C LYS A 163 -20.84 -6.27 -12.30
N LEU A 164 -20.10 -7.33 -12.58
CA LEU A 164 -18.71 -7.28 -13.01
C LEU A 164 -18.61 -7.76 -14.45
N PHE A 165 -18.20 -6.87 -15.34
CA PHE A 165 -18.08 -7.15 -16.77
C PHE A 165 -16.68 -7.65 -17.12
N ILE A 166 -16.60 -8.78 -17.80
CA ILE A 166 -15.37 -9.41 -18.26
C ILE A 166 -15.15 -9.10 -19.74
N CYS A 167 -13.90 -8.87 -20.14
CA CYS A 167 -13.54 -8.72 -21.55
C CYS A 167 -14.01 -9.95 -22.35
N GLY A 168 -14.72 -9.72 -23.47
CA GLY A 168 -15.37 -10.77 -24.25
C GLY A 168 -16.87 -10.94 -23.99
N GLY A 169 -17.47 -10.12 -23.12
CA GLY A 169 -18.92 -10.06 -22.92
C GLY A 169 -19.45 -10.95 -21.78
N GLY A 170 -18.56 -11.53 -20.97
CA GLY A 170 -18.96 -12.29 -19.80
C GLY A 170 -19.40 -11.38 -18.64
N GLU A 171 -20.29 -11.89 -17.79
CA GLU A 171 -20.77 -11.19 -16.60
C GLU A 171 -20.67 -12.10 -15.38
N VAL A 172 -20.21 -11.54 -14.25
CA VAL A 172 -20.23 -12.21 -12.94
C VAL A 172 -20.76 -11.25 -11.88
N LEU A 173 -21.36 -11.79 -10.83
CA LEU A 173 -21.85 -10.99 -9.71
C LEU A 173 -20.84 -10.99 -8.56
N SER A 174 -20.58 -9.82 -8.00
CA SER A 174 -19.83 -9.70 -6.75
C SER A 174 -20.72 -10.13 -5.59
N GLN A 175 -20.72 -11.42 -5.24
CA GLN A 175 -21.63 -11.98 -4.22
C GLN A 175 -21.22 -11.65 -2.79
N GLU A 176 -19.94 -11.42 -2.52
CA GLU A 176 -19.45 -11.03 -1.19
C GLU A 176 -18.56 -9.79 -1.28
N CYS A 177 -18.52 -9.02 -0.19
CA CYS A 177 -17.69 -7.83 -0.01
C CYS A 177 -17.72 -6.79 -1.17
N SER A 178 -16.61 -6.09 -1.34
CA SER A 178 -16.29 -5.03 -2.29
C SER A 178 -15.17 -5.50 -3.21
N THR A 179 -15.34 -5.25 -4.50
CA THR A 179 -14.33 -5.58 -5.50
C THR A 179 -13.03 -4.82 -5.26
N GLN A 180 -11.87 -5.48 -5.36
CA GLN A 180 -10.58 -4.79 -5.24
C GLN A 180 -10.44 -3.71 -6.31
N GLY A 181 -10.12 -2.47 -5.93
CA GLY A 181 -10.14 -1.32 -6.82
C GLY A 181 -11.43 -0.48 -6.73
N TYR A 182 -12.45 -0.96 -6.01
CA TYR A 182 -13.45 -0.09 -5.42
C TYR A 182 -12.76 0.79 -4.35
N PRO A 183 -12.87 2.11 -4.42
CA PRO A 183 -12.02 2.91 -3.55
C PRO A 183 -12.37 2.95 -2.07
N LEU A 184 -13.62 2.65 -1.71
CA LEU A 184 -13.97 2.42 -0.31
C LEU A 184 -13.75 0.97 0.13
N ALA A 185 -13.22 0.08 -0.72
CA ALA A 185 -12.92 -1.30 -0.32
C ALA A 185 -11.92 -1.35 0.84
N MET A 186 -10.83 -0.59 0.75
CA MET A 186 -9.80 -0.54 1.79
C MET A 186 -10.34 0.06 3.10
N PRO A 187 -10.93 1.28 3.12
CA PRO A 187 -11.53 1.84 4.34
C PRO A 187 -12.65 0.99 4.93
N TRP A 188 -13.53 0.40 4.11
CA TRP A 188 -14.64 -0.41 4.62
C TRP A 188 -14.13 -1.72 5.24
N ASN A 189 -13.20 -2.42 4.58
CA ASN A 189 -12.55 -3.60 5.14
C ASN A 189 -11.80 -3.27 6.43
N SER A 190 -11.12 -2.13 6.45
CA SER A 190 -10.39 -1.60 7.60
C SER A 190 -11.31 -1.37 8.81
N VAL A 191 -12.46 -0.72 8.62
CA VAL A 191 -13.46 -0.49 9.68
C VAL A 191 -14.16 -1.77 10.11
N ASN A 192 -14.43 -2.69 9.18
CA ASN A 192 -15.08 -3.95 9.53
C ASN A 192 -14.18 -4.86 10.37
N THR A 193 -12.88 -4.88 10.05
CA THR A 193 -11.89 -5.69 10.79
C THR A 193 -11.54 -5.10 12.16
N SER A 194 -11.71 -3.80 12.40
CA SER A 194 -11.39 -3.20 13.71
C SER A 194 -12.28 -3.76 14.82
N ILE A 195 -13.57 -4.00 14.56
CA ILE A 195 -14.50 -4.62 15.53
C ILE A 195 -14.00 -6.02 15.94
N MET A 196 -13.60 -6.82 14.96
CA MET A 196 -13.03 -8.15 15.22
C MET A 196 -11.76 -8.04 16.08
N ILE A 197 -10.86 -7.10 15.75
CA ILE A 197 -9.61 -6.87 16.50
C ILE A 197 -9.90 -6.45 17.95
N GLU A 198 -10.85 -5.52 18.17
CA GLU A 198 -11.24 -5.06 19.50
C GLU A 198 -11.87 -6.18 20.33
N ASN A 199 -12.77 -6.96 19.71
CA ASN A 199 -13.35 -8.13 20.36
C ASN A 199 -12.28 -9.16 20.74
N LEU A 200 -11.33 -9.44 19.85
CA LEU A 200 -10.23 -10.37 20.14
C LEU A 200 -9.36 -9.87 21.30
N ARG A 201 -9.07 -8.57 21.36
CA ARG A 201 -8.30 -7.97 22.47
C ARG A 201 -9.03 -8.04 23.80
N ALA A 202 -10.33 -7.79 23.81
CA ALA A 202 -11.14 -7.87 25.03
C ALA A 202 -11.20 -9.30 25.60
N HIS A 203 -11.28 -10.32 24.73
CA HIS A 203 -11.37 -11.72 25.14
C HIS A 203 -10.01 -12.38 25.41
N CYS A 204 -8.97 -11.96 24.70
CA CYS A 204 -7.63 -12.52 24.78
C CYS A 204 -6.59 -11.39 24.73
N PRO A 205 -6.37 -10.70 25.87
CA PRO A 205 -5.45 -9.55 25.92
C PRO A 205 -3.98 -9.93 25.71
N ILE A 206 -3.64 -11.21 25.86
CA ILE A 206 -2.28 -11.74 25.64
C ILE A 206 -2.33 -12.69 24.44
N VAL A 207 -1.54 -12.41 23.40
CA VAL A 207 -1.49 -13.23 22.17
C VAL A 207 -0.82 -14.57 22.47
N LYS A 208 -1.63 -15.59 22.79
CA LYS A 208 -1.22 -17.00 22.96
C LYS A 208 -1.90 -17.91 21.93
N GLN A 209 -1.68 -19.23 21.96
CA GLN A 209 -2.38 -20.21 21.10
C GLN A 209 -3.90 -20.02 21.06
N ASP A 210 -4.49 -19.68 22.22
CA ASP A 210 -5.93 -19.44 22.33
C ASP A 210 -6.40 -18.25 21.51
N TRP A 211 -5.52 -17.26 21.29
CA TRP A 211 -5.77 -16.15 20.38
C TRP A 211 -5.92 -16.62 18.93
N TYR A 212 -5.07 -17.53 18.44
CA TYR A 212 -5.20 -18.08 17.08
C TYR A 212 -6.51 -18.85 16.88
N LYS A 213 -6.88 -19.70 17.86
CA LYS A 213 -8.14 -20.45 17.83
C LYS A 213 -9.33 -19.50 17.84
N GLN A 214 -9.28 -18.47 18.69
CA GLN A 214 -10.34 -17.48 18.79
C GLN A 214 -10.41 -16.61 17.53
N LEU A 215 -9.28 -16.22 16.92
CA LEU A 215 -9.24 -15.53 15.64
C LEU A 215 -9.88 -16.37 14.54
N SER A 216 -9.56 -17.67 14.47
CA SER A 216 -10.15 -18.56 13.46
C SER A 216 -11.67 -18.63 13.62
N LYS A 217 -12.16 -18.76 14.86
CA LYS A 217 -13.59 -18.86 15.18
C LYS A 217 -14.35 -17.55 14.99
N GLU A 218 -13.83 -16.44 15.51
CA GLU A 218 -14.46 -15.13 15.41
C GLU A 218 -14.32 -14.56 14.00
N GLY A 219 -13.15 -14.75 13.37
CA GLY A 219 -12.86 -14.28 12.02
C GLY A 219 -13.81 -14.83 10.96
N GLU A 220 -14.23 -16.09 11.08
CA GLU A 220 -15.21 -16.71 10.18
C GLU A 220 -16.52 -15.91 10.11
N LYS A 221 -16.99 -15.33 11.22
CA LYS A 221 -18.20 -14.50 11.26
C LYS A 221 -18.07 -13.22 10.41
N PHE A 222 -16.85 -12.72 10.25
CA PHE A 222 -16.54 -11.52 9.46
C PHE A 222 -16.07 -11.88 8.04
N GLY A 223 -15.94 -13.17 7.69
CA GLY A 223 -15.32 -13.61 6.45
C GLY A 223 -13.79 -13.50 6.45
N TYR A 224 -13.18 -13.33 7.62
CA TYR A 224 -11.72 -13.36 7.82
C TYR A 224 -11.28 -14.82 7.98
N LEU A 225 -11.05 -15.48 6.86
CA LEU A 225 -10.62 -16.88 6.82
C LEU A 225 -9.10 -16.95 6.93
N VAL A 226 -8.58 -17.46 8.05
CA VAL A 226 -7.13 -17.59 8.26
C VAL A 226 -6.55 -18.62 7.30
N ASN A 227 -5.54 -18.23 6.52
CA ASN A 227 -4.75 -19.17 5.72
C ASN A 227 -3.81 -19.95 6.65
N GLY A 228 -3.99 -21.27 6.71
CA GLY A 228 -3.04 -22.18 7.36
C GLY A 228 -1.76 -22.42 6.54
N SER A 229 -0.92 -23.37 6.95
CA SER A 229 0.37 -23.71 6.32
C SER A 229 0.33 -24.31 4.90
N ARG A 230 -0.85 -24.42 4.28
CA ARG A 230 -0.99 -25.05 2.97
C ARG A 230 -1.31 -24.00 1.91
N SER A 231 -0.26 -23.44 1.30
CA SER A 231 -0.21 -22.76 -0.01
C SER A 231 0.31 -21.31 0.08
N TRP A 232 1.51 -21.08 -0.49
CA TRP A 232 2.16 -19.87 -1.08
C TRP A 232 1.94 -18.47 -0.47
N SER A 233 1.14 -18.34 0.59
CA SER A 233 0.75 -17.09 1.26
C SER A 233 0.45 -17.41 2.72
N GLU A 234 1.48 -17.88 3.40
CA GLU A 234 1.37 -18.63 4.64
C GLU A 234 1.41 -17.69 5.85
N SER A 235 0.68 -18.06 6.91
CA SER A 235 0.83 -17.45 8.21
C SER A 235 2.15 -17.90 8.82
N TRP A 236 2.95 -16.98 9.37
CA TRP A 236 4.30 -17.24 9.88
C TRP A 236 4.41 -16.92 11.37
N LEU A 237 5.16 -17.73 12.09
CA LEU A 237 5.60 -17.49 13.45
C LEU A 237 7.13 -17.35 13.43
N SER A 238 7.60 -16.12 13.62
CA SER A 238 9.03 -15.80 13.74
C SER A 238 9.43 -15.81 15.20
N LEU A 239 10.30 -16.73 15.60
CA LEU A 239 10.76 -16.92 16.98
C LEU A 239 12.14 -16.29 17.19
N LYS A 240 12.44 -15.86 18.42
CA LYS A 240 13.77 -15.36 18.79
C LYS A 240 14.85 -16.44 18.86
N SER A 241 14.45 -17.67 19.19
CA SER A 241 15.38 -18.75 19.49
C SER A 241 14.87 -20.08 18.98
N GLU A 242 15.78 -20.87 18.43
CA GLU A 242 15.51 -22.24 17.98
C GLU A 242 15.07 -23.16 19.12
N ALA A 243 15.49 -22.88 20.37
CA ALA A 243 15.03 -23.61 21.55
C ALA A 243 13.50 -23.55 21.74
N LEU A 244 12.85 -22.51 21.19
CA LEU A 244 11.40 -22.33 21.26
C LEU A 244 10.66 -23.05 20.12
N ALA A 245 11.36 -23.49 19.07
CA ALA A 245 10.77 -24.05 17.87
C ALA A 245 9.98 -25.33 18.15
N ASP A 246 10.50 -26.23 18.99
CA ASP A 246 9.79 -27.46 19.36
C ASP A 246 8.54 -27.18 20.20
N GLY A 247 8.61 -26.18 21.10
CA GLY A 247 7.45 -25.70 21.85
C GLY A 247 6.38 -25.14 20.93
N ALA A 248 6.79 -24.27 20.00
CA ALA A 248 5.90 -23.69 18.99
C ALA A 248 5.28 -24.75 18.08
N LYS A 249 6.04 -25.75 17.62
CA LYS A 249 5.52 -26.88 16.83
C LYS A 249 4.48 -27.69 17.60
N ARG A 250 4.70 -27.96 18.90
CA ARG A 250 3.68 -28.63 19.73
C ARG A 250 2.39 -27.83 19.87
N VAL A 251 2.50 -26.50 19.89
CA VAL A 251 1.37 -25.59 20.12
C VAL A 251 0.61 -25.31 18.82
N PHE A 252 1.29 -24.93 17.75
CA PHE A 252 0.66 -24.53 16.50
C PHE A 252 0.53 -25.67 15.49
N GLY A 253 1.33 -26.73 15.62
CA GLY A 253 1.39 -27.81 14.63
C GLY A 253 1.63 -27.26 13.22
N ASP A 254 0.95 -27.84 12.25
CA ASP A 254 1.00 -27.39 10.85
C ASP A 254 0.02 -26.24 10.56
N LYS A 255 -0.35 -25.42 11.55
CA LYS A 255 -1.27 -24.29 11.30
C LYS A 255 -0.55 -23.05 10.77
N VAL A 256 0.72 -22.89 11.14
CA VAL A 256 1.56 -21.76 10.74
C VAL A 256 2.96 -22.27 10.45
N ASN A 257 3.68 -21.59 9.58
CA ASN A 257 5.09 -21.87 9.38
C ASN A 257 5.90 -21.29 10.53
N ILE A 258 6.92 -22.01 10.96
CA ILE A 258 7.78 -21.59 12.07
C ILE A 258 9.16 -21.30 11.50
N THR A 259 9.71 -20.15 11.84
CA THR A 259 11.05 -19.73 11.44
C THR A 259 11.73 -19.00 12.59
N THR A 260 13.05 -19.11 12.66
CA THR A 260 13.92 -18.31 13.53
C THR A 260 14.67 -17.23 12.74
N GLU A 261 14.57 -17.29 11.41
CA GLU A 261 15.35 -16.48 10.47
C GLU A 261 14.46 -15.47 9.72
N GLY A 262 13.19 -15.79 9.47
CA GLY A 262 12.36 -15.11 8.46
C GLY A 262 11.88 -13.68 8.72
N ALA A 263 12.49 -12.92 9.63
CA ALA A 263 12.21 -11.49 9.78
C ALA A 263 13.53 -10.72 9.89
N VAL A 264 13.68 -9.62 9.16
CA VAL A 264 14.79 -8.63 9.31
C VAL A 264 14.94 -8.14 10.76
N ILE A 265 13.94 -8.41 11.59
CA ILE A 265 13.83 -8.08 13.00
C ILE A 265 14.54 -9.13 13.90
N ALA A 266 14.86 -10.32 13.39
CA ALA A 266 15.24 -11.50 14.18
C ALA A 266 16.71 -11.51 14.64
N SER A 267 17.67 -11.33 13.74
CA SER A 267 19.10 -11.29 14.06
C SER A 267 19.85 -10.31 13.15
N GLN A 268 21.00 -9.81 13.63
CA GLN A 268 21.86 -8.95 12.83
C GLN A 268 22.42 -9.71 11.61
N GLU A 269 22.89 -10.94 11.78
CA GLU A 269 23.41 -11.77 10.68
C GLU A 269 22.38 -11.98 9.57
N TYR A 270 21.12 -12.26 9.91
CA TYR A 270 20.06 -12.41 8.91
C TYR A 270 19.73 -11.08 8.25
N LYS A 271 19.72 -9.98 9.01
CA LYS A 271 19.51 -8.64 8.47
C LYS A 271 20.60 -8.31 7.45
N ASP A 272 21.86 -8.60 7.75
CA ASP A 272 22.99 -8.33 6.86
C ASP A 272 22.83 -9.11 5.55
N GLN A 273 22.60 -10.43 5.63
CA GLN A 273 22.34 -11.28 4.47
C GLN A 273 21.14 -10.80 3.65
N TYR A 274 20.02 -10.48 4.30
CA TYR A 274 18.83 -9.96 3.63
C TYR A 274 19.11 -8.63 2.93
N CYS A 275 19.84 -7.72 3.57
CA CYS A 275 20.18 -6.43 3.00
C CYS A 275 21.09 -6.61 1.78
N GLU A 276 22.15 -7.43 1.87
CA GLU A 276 23.05 -7.74 0.77
C GLU A 276 22.30 -8.31 -0.45
N GLU A 277 21.40 -9.27 -0.24
CA GLU A 277 20.55 -9.81 -1.31
C GLU A 277 19.66 -8.73 -1.96
N LYS A 278 19.06 -7.84 -1.17
CA LYS A 278 18.24 -6.73 -1.71
C LYS A 278 19.07 -5.71 -2.46
N ILE A 279 20.26 -5.39 -1.97
CA ILE A 279 21.18 -4.48 -2.65
C ILE A 279 21.61 -5.05 -3.99
N LEU A 280 21.92 -6.35 -4.07
CA LEU A 280 22.25 -7.01 -5.33
C LEU A 280 21.13 -6.86 -6.36
N ILE A 281 19.89 -7.18 -5.97
CA ILE A 281 18.71 -7.04 -6.85
C ILE A 281 18.51 -5.58 -7.27
N LEU A 282 18.63 -4.63 -6.34
CA LEU A 282 18.47 -3.20 -6.62
C LEU A 282 19.58 -2.68 -7.54
N LYS A 283 20.80 -3.20 -7.42
CA LYS A 283 21.92 -2.87 -8.31
C LYS A 283 21.64 -3.39 -9.73
N GLU A 284 21.25 -4.65 -9.88
CA GLU A 284 20.87 -5.23 -11.18
C GLU A 284 19.74 -4.44 -11.86
N GLU A 285 18.76 -3.95 -11.08
CA GLU A 285 17.70 -3.07 -11.60
C GLU A 285 18.26 -1.76 -12.17
N ILE A 286 19.25 -1.15 -11.52
CA ILE A 286 19.93 0.08 -12.01
C ILE A 286 20.74 -0.21 -13.26
N GLU A 287 21.50 -1.31 -13.29
CA GLU A 287 22.26 -1.73 -14.47
C GLU A 287 21.32 -1.92 -15.67
N ARG A 288 20.19 -2.58 -15.45
CA ARG A 288 19.18 -2.79 -16.51
C ARG A 288 18.50 -1.49 -16.95
N LEU A 289 18.21 -0.57 -16.02
CA LEU A 289 17.71 0.76 -16.36
C LEU A 289 18.73 1.56 -17.17
N SER A 290 20.01 1.41 -16.87
CA SER A 290 21.11 2.04 -17.61
C SER A 290 21.16 1.50 -19.05
N GLU A 291 21.05 0.20 -19.25
CA GLU A 291 20.95 -0.37 -20.60
C GLU A 291 19.73 0.15 -21.39
N ILE A 292 18.57 0.27 -20.74
CA ILE A 292 17.37 0.86 -21.37
C ILE A 292 17.61 2.33 -21.71
N ALA A 293 18.29 3.08 -20.84
CA ALA A 293 18.55 4.51 -21.02
C ALA A 293 19.33 4.82 -22.30
N LYS A 294 20.17 3.89 -22.80
CA LYS A 294 20.90 4.03 -24.07
C LYS A 294 19.98 4.26 -25.28
N SER A 295 18.77 3.69 -25.26
CA SER A 295 17.79 3.80 -26.35
C SER A 295 16.55 4.60 -25.98
N GLN A 296 16.15 4.60 -24.70
CA GLN A 296 14.92 5.22 -24.19
C GLN A 296 15.17 5.98 -22.88
N PRO A 297 15.95 7.08 -22.90
CA PRO A 297 16.38 7.78 -21.69
C PRO A 297 15.20 8.34 -20.88
N HIS A 298 14.16 8.88 -21.52
CA HIS A 298 12.97 9.37 -20.82
C HIS A 298 12.19 8.25 -20.10
N THR A 299 12.07 7.07 -20.73
CA THR A 299 11.39 5.90 -20.14
C THR A 299 12.17 5.39 -18.93
N ALA A 300 13.50 5.26 -19.07
CA ALA A 300 14.38 4.85 -17.97
C ALA A 300 14.29 5.84 -16.79
N TYR A 301 14.32 7.15 -17.06
CA TYR A 301 14.17 8.18 -16.03
C TYR A 301 12.82 8.12 -15.31
N ILE A 302 11.72 7.89 -16.03
CA ILE A 302 10.39 7.73 -15.42
C ILE A 302 10.35 6.47 -14.55
N ALA A 303 10.89 5.35 -15.04
CA ALA A 303 10.95 4.11 -14.28
C ALA A 303 11.80 4.27 -13.00
N PHE A 304 12.95 4.94 -13.09
CA PHE A 304 13.79 5.27 -11.96
C PHE A 304 13.03 6.12 -10.92
N THR A 305 12.43 7.24 -11.35
CA THR A 305 11.79 8.19 -10.43
C THR A 305 10.46 7.71 -9.84
N LYS A 306 9.71 6.85 -10.55
CA LYS A 306 8.38 6.39 -10.13
C LYS A 306 8.39 5.01 -9.48
N ALA A 307 9.22 4.09 -9.95
CA ALA A 307 9.28 2.72 -9.45
C ALA A 307 10.49 2.51 -8.53
N TYR A 308 11.70 2.65 -9.07
CA TYR A 308 12.93 2.35 -8.35
C TYR A 308 13.06 3.17 -7.05
N LYS A 309 12.92 4.49 -7.17
CA LYS A 309 12.99 5.41 -6.02
C LYS A 309 12.01 5.02 -4.91
N SER A 310 10.77 4.69 -5.27
CA SER A 310 9.74 4.31 -4.28
C SER A 310 10.12 3.02 -3.53
N LYS A 311 10.67 2.04 -4.25
CA LYS A 311 11.15 0.77 -3.68
C LYS A 311 12.38 0.99 -2.79
N PHE A 312 13.35 1.77 -3.24
CA PHE A 312 14.54 2.11 -2.47
C PHE A 312 14.20 2.91 -1.19
N THR A 313 13.34 3.93 -1.31
CA THR A 313 12.86 4.72 -0.16
C THR A 313 12.11 3.85 0.85
N TYR A 314 11.41 2.80 0.43
CA TYR A 314 10.79 1.85 1.36
C TYR A 314 11.85 1.19 2.24
N PHE A 315 12.89 0.58 1.66
CA PHE A 315 13.94 -0.09 2.45
C PHE A 315 14.68 0.87 3.38
N MET A 316 15.08 2.05 2.88
CA MET A 316 15.73 3.10 3.68
C MET A 316 14.91 3.54 4.90
N ARG A 317 13.58 3.42 4.84
CA ARG A 317 12.68 3.88 5.91
C ARG A 317 12.25 2.76 6.86
N THR A 318 12.28 1.51 6.42
CA THR A 318 11.73 0.38 7.17
C THR A 318 12.79 -0.54 7.76
N ILE A 319 14.04 -0.45 7.29
CA ILE A 319 15.16 -1.23 7.80
C ILE A 319 16.15 -0.26 8.45
N ASP A 320 16.37 -0.42 9.75
CA ASP A 320 17.34 0.38 10.49
C ASP A 320 18.74 0.19 9.90
N SER A 321 19.55 1.25 9.80
CA SER A 321 20.93 1.18 9.28
C SER A 321 21.04 0.58 7.86
N PHE A 322 19.99 0.68 7.04
CA PHE A 322 20.06 0.23 5.65
C PHE A 322 21.04 1.07 4.83
N GLU A 323 21.31 2.31 5.25
CA GLU A 323 22.31 3.20 4.66
C GLU A 323 23.72 2.62 4.61
N ASP A 324 24.06 1.67 5.47
CA ASP A 324 25.40 1.06 5.52
C ASP A 324 25.66 0.12 4.33
N TYR A 325 24.61 -0.25 3.58
CA TYR A 325 24.70 -1.21 2.48
C TYR A 325 24.58 -0.59 1.08
N VAL A 326 24.32 0.73 0.98
CA VAL A 326 23.86 1.32 -0.29
C VAL A 326 24.98 1.73 -1.25
N ASP A 327 26.24 1.63 -0.84
CA ASP A 327 27.39 2.03 -1.66
C ASP A 327 27.40 1.37 -3.05
N PRO A 328 27.15 0.05 -3.21
CA PRO A 328 27.12 -0.58 -4.54
C PRO A 328 26.01 -0.04 -5.46
N ILE A 329 24.91 0.45 -4.89
CA ILE A 329 23.84 1.10 -5.66
C ILE A 329 24.28 2.50 -6.07
N GLN A 330 24.93 3.23 -5.16
CA GLN A 330 25.43 4.58 -5.43
C GLN A 330 26.43 4.56 -6.58
N GLU A 331 27.39 3.64 -6.53
CA GLU A 331 28.36 3.40 -7.60
C GLU A 331 27.66 3.10 -8.92
N ALA A 332 26.69 2.18 -8.95
CA ALA A 332 25.97 1.85 -10.17
C ALA A 332 25.17 3.03 -10.75
N ILE A 333 24.61 3.90 -9.89
CA ILE A 333 23.91 5.10 -10.34
C ILE A 333 24.92 6.09 -10.95
N ASP A 334 26.00 6.39 -10.24
CA ASP A 334 26.99 7.39 -10.63
C ASP A 334 27.80 6.98 -11.86
N ASP A 335 28.16 5.70 -11.96
CA ASP A 335 29.05 5.19 -13.00
C ASP A 335 28.29 4.69 -14.25
N LEU A 336 27.02 4.28 -14.10
CA LEU A 336 26.26 3.68 -15.20
C LEU A 336 25.04 4.52 -15.59
N LEU A 337 24.10 4.73 -14.65
CA LEU A 337 22.79 5.28 -14.99
C LEU A 337 22.87 6.75 -15.39
N LEU A 338 23.57 7.58 -14.60
CA LEU A 338 23.65 9.01 -14.87
C LEU A 338 24.44 9.32 -16.14
N PRO A 339 25.66 8.76 -16.36
CA PRO A 339 26.39 8.98 -17.60
C PRO A 339 25.57 8.59 -18.83
N THR A 340 24.85 7.46 -18.75
CA THR A 340 24.01 6.99 -19.85
C THR A 340 22.80 7.89 -20.12
N LEU A 341 22.12 8.38 -19.08
CA LEU A 341 20.97 9.28 -19.24
C LEU A 341 21.35 10.63 -19.86
N PHE A 342 22.57 11.10 -19.61
CA PHE A 342 23.06 12.39 -20.09
C PHE A 342 24.00 12.30 -21.31
N GLY A 343 24.24 11.09 -21.82
CA GLY A 343 25.04 10.86 -23.03
C GLY A 343 26.53 11.17 -22.86
N GLN A 344 27.08 11.03 -21.65
CA GLN A 344 28.49 11.25 -21.37
C GLN A 344 29.23 9.90 -21.39
N SER A 345 30.31 9.82 -22.19
CA SER A 345 31.21 8.67 -22.26
C SER A 345 32.34 8.72 -21.23
N GLU A 346 32.49 9.83 -20.50
CA GLU A 346 33.51 10.05 -19.48
C GLU A 346 32.88 10.70 -18.22
N PRO A 347 33.44 10.45 -17.02
CA PRO A 347 33.00 11.12 -15.78
C PRO A 347 33.19 12.65 -15.86
N LEU A 348 32.37 13.40 -15.12
CA LEU A 348 32.31 14.87 -15.18
C LEU A 348 33.69 15.52 -15.00
N PRO A 349 34.12 16.41 -15.92
CA PRO A 349 35.40 17.11 -15.80
C PRO A 349 35.35 18.20 -14.73
N ASN A 350 36.47 18.40 -14.04
CA ASN A 350 36.73 19.58 -13.21
C ASN A 350 37.13 20.76 -14.14
N GLU A 351 36.47 21.91 -14.00
CA GLU A 351 36.57 23.10 -14.89
C GLU A 351 38.02 23.60 -15.10
N ASP A 352 38.42 24.22 -16.24
CA ASP A 352 38.22 25.68 -16.47
C ASP A 352 38.62 26.24 -17.89
N THR A 353 38.43 25.55 -19.03
CA THR A 353 38.77 26.13 -20.37
C THR A 353 37.82 25.84 -21.55
N GLU A 354 36.57 25.45 -21.31
CA GLU A 354 35.67 24.95 -22.39
C GLU A 354 34.79 26.04 -23.05
N PRO A 355 34.36 25.87 -24.33
CA PRO A 355 33.46 26.77 -25.04
C PRO A 355 32.06 26.91 -24.38
N TYR A 356 31.42 28.06 -24.54
CA TYR A 356 30.15 28.42 -23.87
C TYR A 356 29.02 27.38 -24.01
N ASN A 357 28.89 26.71 -25.16
CA ASN A 357 27.91 25.65 -25.35
C ASN A 357 28.23 24.40 -24.52
N THR A 358 29.51 24.05 -24.39
CA THR A 358 29.95 23.00 -23.47
C THR A 358 29.74 23.40 -22.02
N VAL A 359 30.04 24.66 -21.66
CA VAL A 359 29.82 25.19 -20.30
C VAL A 359 28.34 25.25 -19.94
N ILE A 360 27.45 25.66 -20.85
CA ILE A 360 25.98 25.66 -20.61
C ILE A 360 25.43 24.23 -20.56
N SER A 361 25.94 23.31 -21.37
CA SER A 361 25.60 21.90 -21.27
C SER A 361 26.05 21.34 -19.93
N TRP A 362 27.30 21.57 -19.54
CA TRP A 362 27.86 21.19 -18.24
C TRP A 362 27.10 21.83 -17.07
N LEU A 363 26.72 23.11 -17.12
CA LEU A 363 25.91 23.79 -16.10
C LEU A 363 24.49 23.25 -16.03
N ARG A 364 23.85 22.92 -17.16
CA ARG A 364 22.52 22.28 -17.16
C ARG A 364 22.60 20.86 -16.62
N THR A 365 23.66 20.16 -16.96
CA THR A 365 23.97 18.82 -16.48
C THR A 365 24.26 18.88 -14.97
N GLN A 366 25.14 19.75 -14.49
CA GLN A 366 25.41 20.00 -13.06
C GLN A 366 24.18 20.46 -12.29
N ASN A 367 23.34 21.36 -12.83
CA ASN A 367 22.07 21.70 -12.17
C ASN A 367 21.10 20.52 -12.16
N SER A 368 21.11 19.66 -13.17
CA SER A 368 20.32 18.43 -13.20
C SER A 368 20.88 17.40 -12.21
N PHE A 369 22.21 17.29 -12.08
CA PHE A 369 22.91 16.48 -11.10
C PHE A 369 22.71 17.02 -9.69
N GLU A 370 22.67 18.33 -9.45
CA GLU A 370 22.38 18.90 -8.13
C GLU A 370 20.90 18.86 -7.80
N LEU A 371 20.00 18.92 -8.79
CA LEU A 371 18.59 18.58 -8.58
C LEU A 371 18.43 17.09 -8.28
N LEU A 372 19.18 16.22 -8.95
CA LEU A 372 19.11 14.77 -8.73
C LEU A 372 19.82 14.34 -7.45
N ARG A 373 20.93 14.98 -7.07
CA ARG A 373 21.66 14.86 -5.81
C ARG A 373 20.89 15.50 -4.67
N SER A 374 20.15 16.59 -4.89
CA SER A 374 19.19 17.11 -3.92
C SER A 374 18.00 16.17 -3.77
N VAL A 375 17.50 15.58 -4.85
CA VAL A 375 16.53 14.49 -4.80
C VAL A 375 17.13 13.26 -4.10
N HIS A 376 18.43 13.02 -4.24
CA HIS A 376 19.17 11.93 -3.60
C HIS A 376 19.49 12.19 -2.12
N ALA A 377 19.76 13.45 -1.74
CA ALA A 377 19.90 13.90 -0.36
C ALA A 377 18.53 13.86 0.35
N CYS A 378 17.45 14.15 -0.38
CA CYS A 378 16.08 13.83 0.05
C CYS A 378 15.82 12.32 0.14
N VAL A 379 16.55 11.47 -0.61
CA VAL A 379 16.49 9.99 -0.55
C VAL A 379 17.34 9.42 0.60
N ARG A 380 18.46 10.07 0.98
CA ARG A 380 19.19 9.84 2.24
C ARG A 380 18.46 10.34 3.48
N GLY A 381 17.30 10.97 3.29
CA GLY A 381 16.40 11.42 4.34
C GLY A 381 16.67 12.85 4.77
N SER A 382 15.78 13.76 4.39
CA SER A 382 15.51 14.91 5.26
C SER A 382 14.88 14.36 6.55
N ARG A 383 15.70 14.00 7.53
CA ARG A 383 15.28 14.06 8.93
C ARG A 383 15.17 15.53 9.30
N THR A 384 14.21 16.26 8.73
CA THR A 384 13.74 17.45 9.43
C THR A 384 12.93 16.91 10.60
N PRO A 385 13.38 17.10 11.85
CA PRO A 385 12.49 16.89 12.98
C PRO A 385 11.36 17.87 12.74
N PHE A 386 10.15 17.37 12.49
CA PHE A 386 8.99 18.25 12.51
C PHE A 386 8.97 18.87 13.90
N HIS A 387 9.03 20.20 13.95
CA HIS A 387 9.13 20.98 15.17
C HIS A 387 8.25 20.39 16.27
N SER A 388 8.91 19.97 17.34
CA SER A 388 8.34 19.57 18.62
C SER A 388 7.45 20.70 19.15
N LYS A 389 6.15 20.64 18.88
CA LYS A 389 5.10 21.38 19.59
C LYS A 389 3.71 20.88 19.22
N ILE A 390 3.51 19.56 19.26
CA ILE A 390 2.20 19.01 19.55
C ILE A 390 2.42 17.92 20.58
N GLU A 391 2.23 18.26 21.85
CA GLU A 391 1.99 17.28 22.92
C GLU A 391 0.68 16.56 22.60
N TYR A 392 0.74 15.52 21.78
CA TYR A 392 -0.16 14.40 22.00
C TYR A 392 0.50 13.56 23.08
N SER A 393 -0.06 13.63 24.29
CA SER A 393 0.24 12.70 25.37
C SER A 393 0.22 11.27 24.81
N LEU A 394 1.40 10.68 24.66
CA LEU A 394 1.61 9.25 24.54
C LEU A 394 1.43 8.62 25.92
N ASP A 395 0.26 8.79 26.55
CA ASP A 395 -0.12 7.99 27.72
C ASP A 395 -0.62 6.61 27.23
N CYS A 396 0.26 5.84 26.59
CA CYS A 396 0.16 4.38 26.64
C CYS A 396 0.69 3.92 28.00
N LYS A 397 -0.01 4.29 29.08
CA LYS A 397 0.14 3.60 30.36
C LYS A 397 -0.62 2.30 30.25
N ILE A 398 0.14 1.23 29.96
CA ILE A 398 -0.28 -0.13 30.28
C ILE A 398 -0.50 -0.14 31.79
N ASN A 399 -1.76 -0.10 32.22
CA ASN A 399 -2.10 -0.25 33.62
C ASN A 399 -1.70 -1.66 34.05
N VAL A 400 -0.55 -1.77 34.70
CA VAL A 400 -0.18 -2.93 35.49
C VAL A 400 -1.13 -2.95 36.68
N VAL A 401 -2.18 -3.77 36.60
CA VAL A 401 -2.98 -4.12 37.76
C VAL A 401 -2.09 -5.00 38.64
N LYS A 402 -1.84 -4.54 39.87
CA LYS A 402 -1.14 -5.31 40.91
C LYS A 402 -1.88 -6.57 41.30
#